data_AF-A0A972UAY3-F1
#
_entry.id   AF-A0A972UAY3-F1
#
_cell.length_a   1.000
_cell.length_b   1.000
_cell.length_c   1.000
_cell.angle_alpha   90.00
_cell.angle_beta   90.00
_cell.angle_gamma   90.00
#
_symmetry.space_group_name_H-M   'P 1'
#
loop_
_entity.id
_entity.type
_entity.pdbx_description
1 polymer ?
#
loop_
_entity_poly.entity_id
_entity_poly.type
_entity_poly.pdbx_seq_one_letter_code
_entity_poly.pdbx_strand_id
1 'polypeptide(L)'
;MAMRKYILFIIALLFLPAMAGAAGAVTQVEITGYGATRQEAVREALTEAIRQNNGVRISSEKEYAKNDFLLAEPGDSMAVMPETDMRLVASDVREASKGTVRQYRVMDARQLEDGRWEARLLVAFTHYRSPGVASQNRRRIAVLPFQASPLSFLFNSREVPSEEIASRLSQHLIAQLTQSRRFLVLDREYLSAYLQEKNLILSDDAADDELIKLGAVLGVDYLLVGTIAEAGEHSAGSLIPMTGEQVAEHRASIAVDYRIIVMATREIKWAGTETVALNKPAGGPDALCREAASRVVQKAMANIYPLQIVGRNAAGEVLINQGGITLQAGELLDVFAAGEKVFDPYTKESLGAAESRIGSVRVVRVSAKKSYAEVVDGELEAMANGSICRRGVNGEALHSQGGKPSSIRFSESGGVLLPFDR
;
A
#
# COMPACT_ATOMS: atom_id res chain seq x y z
N MET A 1 33.60 -22.35 26.55
CA MET A 1 32.58 -21.42 26.00
C MET A 1 33.06 -21.02 24.60
N ALA A 2 32.66 -21.77 23.58
CA ALA A 2 33.09 -21.55 22.20
C ALA A 2 31.85 -21.24 21.35
N MET A 3 31.74 -20.00 20.86
CA MET A 3 30.71 -19.60 19.89
C MET A 3 30.96 -20.34 18.57
N ARG A 4 30.03 -21.24 18.21
CA ARG A 4 29.97 -21.82 16.86
C ARG A 4 29.42 -20.76 15.89
N LYS A 5 30.28 -20.29 14.99
CA LYS A 5 29.90 -19.44 13.86
C LYS A 5 29.22 -20.30 12.80
N TYR A 6 27.95 -20.04 12.50
CA TYR A 6 27.29 -20.58 11.32
C TYR A 6 27.70 -19.75 10.11
N ILE A 7 28.40 -20.37 9.15
CA ILE A 7 28.82 -19.76 7.89
C ILE A 7 27.70 -20.02 6.87
N LEU A 8 27.02 -18.96 6.44
CA LEU A 8 26.09 -18.99 5.30
C LEU A 8 26.89 -19.16 4.00
N PHE A 9 26.65 -20.23 3.26
CA PHE A 9 27.12 -20.37 1.89
C PHE A 9 25.90 -20.38 0.95
N ILE A 10 25.64 -19.26 0.29
CA ILE A 10 24.62 -19.15 -0.76
C ILE A 10 25.29 -19.65 -2.04
N ILE A 11 25.14 -20.95 -2.36
CA ILE A 11 25.58 -21.49 -3.65
C ILE A 11 24.40 -21.38 -4.62
N ALA A 12 24.50 -20.47 -5.58
CA ALA A 12 23.61 -20.43 -6.74
C ALA A 12 24.02 -21.52 -7.74
N LEU A 13 23.66 -22.78 -7.45
CA LEU A 13 23.84 -23.88 -8.41
C LEU A 13 22.60 -23.99 -9.29
N LEU A 14 22.71 -23.50 -10.53
CA LEU A 14 21.70 -23.64 -11.59
C LEU A 14 21.54 -25.11 -11.99
N PHE A 15 20.47 -25.77 -11.55
CA PHE A 15 19.95 -26.98 -12.20
C PHE A 15 18.47 -26.78 -12.54
N LEU A 16 18.24 -26.33 -13.77
CA LEU A 16 16.93 -26.30 -14.44
C LEU A 16 16.58 -27.71 -14.96
N PRO A 17 15.33 -28.14 -14.78
CA PRO A 17 14.53 -28.56 -15.92
C PRO A 17 13.62 -27.39 -16.30
N ALA A 18 13.66 -27.04 -17.59
CA ALA A 18 12.79 -26.04 -18.17
C ALA A 18 11.31 -26.43 -18.01
N MET A 19 10.56 -25.64 -17.26
CA MET A 19 9.09 -25.63 -17.31
C MET A 19 8.65 -24.17 -17.37
N ALA A 20 8.37 -23.74 -18.61
CA ALA A 20 7.74 -22.46 -18.90
C ALA A 20 6.25 -22.56 -18.52
N GLY A 21 5.90 -22.00 -17.37
CA GLY A 21 4.52 -21.85 -16.93
C GLY A 21 4.52 -21.22 -15.55
N ALA A 22 4.26 -19.91 -15.49
CA ALA A 22 3.97 -19.06 -14.32
C ALA A 22 4.64 -19.39 -12.95
N ALA A 23 5.74 -20.12 -12.93
CA ALA A 23 6.35 -20.61 -11.70
C ALA A 23 7.29 -19.56 -11.13
N GLY A 24 7.06 -19.25 -9.87
CA GLY A 24 7.82 -18.35 -9.03
C GLY A 24 9.34 -18.53 -9.09
N ALA A 25 10.08 -17.52 -8.63
CA ALA A 25 11.52 -17.69 -8.41
C ALA A 25 11.76 -18.91 -7.52
N VAL A 26 12.64 -19.81 -7.93
CA VAL A 26 13.02 -20.98 -7.14
C VAL A 26 14.29 -20.63 -6.37
N THR A 27 14.26 -20.72 -5.05
CA THR A 27 15.46 -20.62 -4.21
C THR A 27 15.75 -21.96 -3.58
N GLN A 28 17.01 -22.36 -3.56
CA GLN A 28 17.44 -23.60 -2.93
C GLN A 28 18.23 -23.29 -1.67
N VAL A 29 17.95 -24.02 -0.60
CA VAL A 29 18.67 -23.90 0.67
C VAL A 29 19.17 -25.27 1.06
N GLU A 30 20.45 -25.34 1.42
CA GLU A 30 21.05 -26.52 2.01
C GLU A 30 20.94 -26.44 3.53
N ILE A 31 20.47 -27.50 4.15
CA ILE A 31 20.17 -27.53 5.58
C ILE A 31 20.55 -28.89 6.18
N THR A 32 20.92 -28.90 7.46
CA THR A 32 21.19 -30.12 8.22
C THR A 32 20.26 -30.21 9.41
N GLY A 33 19.69 -31.39 9.63
CA GLY A 33 18.85 -31.72 10.77
C GLY A 33 19.37 -32.95 11.52
N TYR A 34 18.94 -33.08 12.77
CA TYR A 34 19.36 -34.14 13.69
C TYR A 34 18.15 -34.82 14.32
N GLY A 35 18.21 -36.12 14.58
CA GLY A 35 17.11 -36.88 15.20
C GLY A 35 17.57 -38.21 15.78
N ALA A 36 16.74 -38.86 16.59
CA ALA A 36 17.01 -40.22 17.08
C ALA A 36 16.90 -41.24 15.94
N THR A 37 16.09 -40.94 14.92
CA THR A 37 15.94 -41.76 13.71
C THR A 37 16.28 -40.95 12.45
N ARG A 38 16.55 -41.65 11.34
CA ARG A 38 16.74 -41.00 10.02
C ARG A 38 15.55 -40.13 9.62
N GLN A 39 14.33 -40.60 9.91
CA GLN A 39 13.10 -39.87 9.61
C GLN A 39 12.99 -38.59 10.45
N GLU A 40 13.32 -38.66 11.73
CA GLU A 40 13.35 -37.48 12.60
C GLU A 40 14.39 -36.45 12.16
N ALA A 41 15.58 -36.89 11.73
CA ALA A 41 16.62 -36.00 11.24
C ALA A 41 16.21 -35.27 9.95
N VAL A 42 15.54 -35.97 9.02
CA VAL A 42 14.97 -35.39 7.80
C VAL A 42 13.84 -34.40 8.12
N ARG A 43 12.96 -34.74 9.07
CA ARG A 43 11.89 -33.86 9.54
C ARG A 43 12.44 -32.57 10.15
N GLU A 44 13.45 -32.67 11.01
CA GLU A 44 14.10 -31.52 11.63
C GLU A 44 14.75 -30.63 10.58
N ALA A 45 15.45 -31.23 9.60
CA ALA A 45 16.07 -30.52 8.50
C ALA A 45 15.05 -29.72 7.66
N LEU A 46 13.91 -30.33 7.30
CA LEU A 46 12.83 -29.64 6.59
C LEU A 46 12.23 -28.50 7.41
N THR A 47 11.99 -28.74 8.70
CA THR A 47 11.45 -27.74 9.62
C THR A 47 12.38 -26.53 9.72
N GLU A 48 13.69 -26.77 9.83
CA GLU A 48 14.70 -25.72 9.85
C GLU A 48 14.79 -24.97 8.53
N ALA A 49 14.68 -25.66 7.39
CA ALA A 49 14.64 -25.02 6.07
C ALA A 49 13.47 -24.02 5.97
N ILE A 50 12.28 -24.46 6.37
CA ILE A 50 11.07 -23.64 6.37
C ILE A 50 11.26 -22.44 7.31
N ARG A 51 11.84 -22.66 8.50
CA ARG A 51 12.14 -21.62 9.48
C ARG A 51 13.10 -20.55 8.93
N GLN A 52 14.13 -20.97 8.21
CA GLN A 52 15.10 -20.06 7.58
C GLN A 52 14.50 -19.28 6.42
N ASN A 53 13.67 -19.90 5.59
CA ASN A 53 13.04 -19.24 4.45
C ASN A 53 11.96 -18.22 4.86
N ASN A 54 11.16 -18.53 5.89
CA ASN A 54 10.02 -17.69 6.31
C ASN A 54 10.38 -16.65 7.38
N GLY A 55 11.59 -16.68 7.94
CA GLY A 55 11.98 -15.89 9.10
C GLY A 55 11.35 -16.40 10.40
N VAL A 56 11.89 -15.98 11.55
CA VAL A 56 11.67 -16.55 12.91
C VAL A 56 10.24 -16.39 13.48
N ARG A 57 9.18 -16.30 12.66
CA ARG A 57 7.79 -16.35 13.12
C ARG A 57 7.19 -17.74 12.89
N ILE A 58 7.66 -18.69 13.68
CA ILE A 58 6.89 -19.91 13.98
C ILE A 58 6.88 -20.05 15.50
N SER A 59 5.98 -19.32 16.15
CA SER A 59 5.61 -19.59 17.53
C SER A 59 4.60 -20.72 17.51
N SER A 60 5.08 -21.96 17.39
CA SER A 60 4.48 -23.16 17.97
C SER A 60 5.28 -24.40 17.60
N GLU A 61 6.19 -24.78 18.52
CA GLU A 61 6.71 -26.15 18.67
C GLU A 61 5.56 -27.19 18.75
N LYS A 62 4.33 -26.74 19.05
CA LYS A 62 3.12 -27.55 19.20
C LYS A 62 2.25 -27.70 17.93
N GLU A 63 2.49 -26.93 16.87
CA GLU A 63 1.62 -26.96 15.67
C GLU A 63 2.13 -27.98 14.64
N TYR A 64 3.44 -28.23 14.60
CA TYR A 64 4.05 -29.31 13.82
C TYR A 64 4.15 -30.64 14.59
N ALA A 65 4.03 -30.64 15.92
CA ALA A 65 4.10 -31.86 16.73
C ALA A 65 2.80 -32.68 16.73
N LYS A 66 1.69 -32.13 16.22
CA LYS A 66 0.36 -32.77 16.27
C LYS A 66 -0.09 -33.45 14.98
N ASN A 67 0.56 -33.21 13.85
CA ASN A 67 0.23 -33.89 12.62
C ASN A 67 1.18 -35.08 12.46
N ASP A 68 0.60 -36.27 12.58
CA ASP A 68 1.29 -37.55 12.46
C ASP A 68 1.77 -37.69 11.01
N PHE A 69 3.03 -37.30 10.75
CA PHE A 69 3.63 -37.35 9.43
C PHE A 69 3.81 -38.81 9.00
N LEU A 70 2.84 -39.35 8.26
CA LEU A 70 2.96 -40.68 7.66
C LEU A 70 3.95 -40.64 6.50
N LEU A 71 5.23 -40.85 6.82
CA LEU A 71 6.27 -41.13 5.84
C LEU A 71 6.10 -42.57 5.35
N ALA A 72 5.91 -42.76 4.04
CA ALA A 72 5.81 -44.09 3.43
C ALA A 72 6.95 -45.00 3.92
N GLU A 73 6.56 -46.18 4.44
CA GLU A 73 7.51 -47.15 4.96
C GLU A 73 8.46 -47.64 3.85
N PRO A 74 9.77 -47.80 4.14
CA PRO A 74 10.65 -48.51 3.24
C PRO A 74 10.28 -50.00 3.28
N GLY A 75 9.85 -50.54 2.15
CA GLY A 75 9.79 -51.98 1.95
C GLY A 75 11.15 -52.60 2.28
N ASP A 76 11.09 -53.60 3.14
CA ASP A 76 12.21 -54.32 3.73
C ASP A 76 13.13 -54.89 2.65
N SER A 77 14.30 -54.27 2.45
CA SER A 77 15.48 -54.86 1.80
C SER A 77 16.65 -53.88 1.86
N MET A 78 17.73 -54.33 2.50
CA MET A 78 19.07 -53.78 2.36
C MET A 78 19.53 -53.84 0.90
N ALA A 79 19.14 -52.84 0.11
CA ALA A 79 19.71 -52.55 -1.19
C ALA A 79 20.14 -51.09 -1.19
N VAL A 80 21.41 -50.87 -1.55
CA VAL A 80 21.98 -49.55 -1.83
C VAL A 80 21.04 -48.82 -2.78
N MET A 81 20.28 -47.85 -2.26
CA MET A 81 19.43 -47.00 -3.09
C MET A 81 20.33 -46.01 -3.83
N PRO A 82 20.27 -45.92 -5.17
CA PRO A 82 21.05 -44.96 -5.93
C PRO A 82 20.60 -43.52 -5.60
N GLU A 83 21.53 -42.56 -5.67
CA GLU A 83 21.41 -41.13 -5.30
C GLU A 83 20.36 -40.30 -6.09
N THR A 84 19.33 -40.91 -6.68
CA THR A 84 18.49 -40.30 -7.72
C THR A 84 17.00 -40.24 -7.41
N ASP A 85 16.58 -40.33 -6.14
CA ASP A 85 15.14 -40.20 -5.79
C ASP A 85 14.81 -38.79 -5.30
N MET A 86 14.22 -37.99 -6.18
CA MET A 86 13.51 -36.76 -5.83
C MET A 86 12.17 -37.16 -5.19
N ARG A 87 12.02 -36.95 -3.89
CA ARG A 87 10.78 -37.28 -3.16
C ARG A 87 9.82 -36.10 -3.19
N LEU A 88 8.61 -36.34 -3.69
CA LEU A 88 7.48 -35.42 -3.52
C LEU A 88 7.16 -35.32 -2.03
N VAL A 89 6.94 -34.09 -1.58
CA VAL A 89 6.58 -33.76 -0.21
C VAL A 89 5.19 -34.35 0.09
N ALA A 90 5.02 -35.07 1.20
CA ALA A 90 3.70 -35.55 1.65
C ALA A 90 2.73 -34.37 1.88
N SER A 91 1.42 -34.60 1.70
CA SER A 91 0.35 -33.60 1.85
C SER A 91 0.50 -32.72 3.10
N ASP A 92 0.86 -33.34 4.23
CA ASP A 92 0.89 -32.68 5.53
C ASP A 92 2.03 -31.66 5.66
N VAL A 93 3.17 -31.93 5.00
CA VAL A 93 4.31 -30.99 4.94
C VAL A 93 4.03 -29.86 3.93
N ARG A 94 3.24 -30.12 2.89
CA ARG A 94 2.79 -29.09 1.94
C ARG A 94 1.80 -28.13 2.60
N GLU A 95 0.86 -28.66 3.37
CA GLU A 95 -0.11 -27.87 4.14
C GLU A 95 0.61 -27.02 5.19
N ALA A 96 1.51 -27.62 5.96
CA ALA A 96 2.25 -26.90 7.00
C ALA A 96 3.21 -25.84 6.41
N SER A 97 3.81 -26.11 5.25
CA SER A 97 4.64 -25.14 4.52
C SER A 97 3.84 -24.16 3.64
N LYS A 98 2.50 -24.25 3.64
CA LYS A 98 1.59 -23.44 2.80
C LYS A 98 1.97 -23.45 1.32
N GLY A 99 2.41 -24.59 0.81
CA GLY A 99 2.83 -24.76 -0.59
C GLY A 99 4.17 -24.13 -0.97
N THR A 100 4.95 -23.65 0.01
CA THR A 100 6.24 -22.97 -0.28
C THR A 100 7.35 -23.96 -0.62
N VAL A 101 7.28 -25.20 -0.10
CA VAL A 101 8.27 -26.25 -0.38
C VAL A 101 7.78 -27.12 -1.54
N ARG A 102 8.45 -27.01 -2.70
CA ARG A 102 8.09 -27.78 -3.91
C ARG A 102 8.66 -29.19 -3.89
N GLN A 103 9.93 -29.30 -3.47
CA GLN A 103 10.69 -30.56 -3.47
C GLN A 103 11.86 -30.46 -2.48
N TYR A 104 12.29 -31.60 -1.95
CA TYR A 104 13.56 -31.72 -1.25
C TYR A 104 14.32 -32.93 -1.75
N ARG A 105 15.65 -32.88 -1.61
CA ARG A 105 16.55 -33.98 -1.88
C ARG A 105 17.40 -34.22 -0.64
N VAL A 106 17.42 -35.45 -0.14
CA VAL A 106 18.37 -35.86 0.90
C VAL A 106 19.72 -36.06 0.20
N MET A 107 20.70 -35.23 0.56
CA MET A 107 22.04 -35.26 -0.03
C MET A 107 22.94 -36.22 0.72
N ASP A 108 22.79 -36.29 2.05
CA ASP A 108 23.53 -37.21 2.90
C ASP A 108 22.66 -37.55 4.12
N ALA A 109 22.77 -38.78 4.62
CA ALA A 109 22.13 -39.21 5.84
C ALA A 109 22.99 -40.27 6.52
N ARG A 110 23.52 -39.96 7.70
CA ARG A 110 24.46 -40.82 8.42
C ARG A 110 24.15 -40.88 9.90
N GLN A 111 24.48 -42.02 10.51
CA GLN A 111 24.40 -42.18 11.96
C GLN A 111 25.71 -41.72 12.60
N LEU A 112 25.59 -40.89 13.64
CA LEU A 112 26.68 -40.37 14.45
C LEU A 112 27.09 -41.42 15.49
N GLU A 113 28.28 -41.23 16.06
CA GLU A 113 28.86 -42.14 17.07
C GLU A 113 27.99 -42.28 18.33
N ASP A 114 27.16 -41.29 18.63
CA ASP A 114 26.23 -41.28 19.76
C ASP A 114 24.87 -41.93 19.45
N GLY A 115 24.73 -42.55 18.28
CA GLY A 115 23.52 -43.23 17.82
C GLY A 115 22.48 -42.32 17.18
N ARG A 116 22.65 -40.99 17.20
CA ARG A 116 21.75 -40.04 16.53
C ARG A 116 21.98 -40.02 15.03
N TRP A 117 20.99 -39.61 14.26
CA TRP A 117 21.08 -39.40 12.83
C TRP A 117 21.32 -37.93 12.49
N GLU A 118 22.18 -37.69 11.50
CA GLU A 118 22.37 -36.42 10.82
C GLU A 118 21.88 -36.57 9.37
N ALA A 119 21.02 -35.66 8.91
CA ALA A 119 20.53 -35.63 7.54
C ALA A 119 20.77 -34.25 6.93
N ARG A 120 21.45 -34.22 5.77
CA ARG A 120 21.68 -33.03 4.95
C ARG A 120 20.71 -33.02 3.79
N LEU A 121 19.95 -31.94 3.65
CA LEU A 121 18.92 -31.78 2.64
C LEU A 121 19.19 -30.55 1.77
N LEU A 122 18.86 -30.67 0.50
CA LEU A 122 18.66 -29.55 -0.41
C LEU A 122 17.16 -29.34 -0.59
N VAL A 123 16.64 -28.19 -0.11
CA VAL A 123 15.21 -27.87 -0.15
C VAL A 123 14.99 -26.76 -1.18
N ALA A 124 14.07 -26.99 -2.12
CA ALA A 124 13.70 -26.00 -3.12
C ALA A 124 12.38 -25.32 -2.74
N PHE A 125 12.48 -24.02 -2.51
CA PHE A 125 11.35 -23.14 -2.25
C PHE A 125 10.88 -22.48 -3.54
N THR A 126 9.57 -22.40 -3.71
CA THR A 126 8.93 -21.55 -4.71
C THR A 126 8.46 -20.27 -4.06
N HIS A 127 8.59 -19.13 -4.76
CA HIS A 127 8.11 -17.82 -4.31
C HIS A 127 7.03 -17.27 -5.24
N TYR A 128 5.83 -16.96 -4.71
CA TYR A 128 4.78 -16.37 -5.53
C TYR A 128 5.24 -15.04 -6.13
N ARG A 129 5.10 -14.90 -7.46
CA ARG A 129 5.29 -13.63 -8.16
C ARG A 129 3.92 -13.12 -8.59
N SER A 130 3.49 -12.03 -7.96
CA SER A 130 2.27 -11.33 -8.39
C SER A 130 2.37 -10.99 -9.89
N PRO A 131 1.35 -11.31 -10.69
CA PRO A 131 1.30 -10.90 -12.08
C PRO A 131 1.44 -9.38 -12.24
N GLY A 132 2.18 -8.95 -13.26
CA GLY A 132 2.36 -7.53 -13.61
C GLY A 132 3.67 -6.91 -13.10
N VAL A 133 3.75 -5.57 -13.13
CA VAL A 133 4.95 -4.82 -12.73
C VAL A 133 5.11 -4.88 -11.21
N ALA A 134 6.27 -5.35 -10.74
CA ALA A 134 6.60 -5.43 -9.33
C ALA A 134 6.30 -4.10 -8.61
N SER A 135 5.30 -4.11 -7.72
CA SER A 135 4.86 -2.93 -6.95
C SER A 135 5.72 -2.67 -5.71
N GLN A 136 6.92 -3.25 -5.63
CA GLN A 136 7.71 -3.36 -4.39
C GLN A 136 8.06 -2.02 -3.73
N ASN A 137 8.03 -0.92 -4.49
CA ASN A 137 8.34 0.42 -3.96
C ASN A 137 7.10 1.31 -3.70
N ARG A 138 5.88 0.80 -3.88
CA ARG A 138 4.66 1.58 -3.54
C ARG A 138 4.26 1.32 -2.10
N ARG A 139 3.98 2.40 -1.36
CA ARG A 139 3.37 2.29 -0.02
C ARG A 139 2.02 1.58 -0.13
N ARG A 140 1.76 0.66 0.80
CA ARG A 140 0.53 -0.13 0.83
C ARG A 140 -0.51 0.57 1.69
N ILE A 141 -1.71 0.78 1.17
CA ILE A 141 -2.80 1.48 1.86
C ILE A 141 -4.11 0.70 1.75
N ALA A 142 -4.94 0.75 2.78
CA ALA A 142 -6.34 0.35 2.69
C ALA A 142 -7.24 1.53 3.03
N VAL A 143 -8.37 1.62 2.34
CA VAL A 143 -9.46 2.55 2.68
C VAL A 143 -10.45 1.76 3.53
N LEU A 144 -10.70 2.22 4.76
CA LEU A 144 -11.75 1.64 5.59
C LEU A 144 -13.09 2.35 5.31
N PRO A 145 -14.23 1.68 5.54
CA PRO A 145 -15.54 2.29 5.40
C PRO A 145 -15.64 3.59 6.20
N PHE A 146 -16.02 4.67 5.54
CA PHE A 146 -16.23 5.96 6.19
C PHE A 146 -17.45 5.89 7.09
N GLN A 147 -17.33 6.46 8.28
CA GLN A 147 -18.43 6.51 9.24
C GLN A 147 -19.29 7.74 8.99
N ALA A 148 -20.54 7.74 9.43
CA ALA A 148 -21.40 8.91 9.42
C ALA A 148 -22.23 8.93 10.70
N SER A 149 -22.42 10.10 11.31
CA SER A 149 -23.27 10.21 12.50
C SER A 149 -24.76 10.14 12.17
N PRO A 150 -25.27 10.76 11.09
CA PRO A 150 -26.65 10.58 10.65
C PRO A 150 -26.88 9.21 9.98
N LEU A 151 -28.09 8.65 10.14
CA LEU A 151 -28.51 7.42 9.45
C LEU A 151 -28.82 7.65 7.97
N SER A 152 -29.27 8.85 7.61
CA SER A 152 -29.57 9.26 6.24
C SER A 152 -29.28 10.74 6.03
N PHE A 153 -29.12 11.11 4.77
CA PHE A 153 -28.92 12.47 4.30
C PHE A 153 -29.98 12.84 3.27
N LEU A 154 -30.40 14.10 3.24
CA LEU A 154 -31.46 14.57 2.34
C LEU A 154 -30.88 15.12 1.03
N PHE A 155 -31.30 14.54 -0.09
CA PHE A 155 -31.00 14.99 -1.44
C PHE A 155 -32.29 15.03 -2.26
N ASN A 156 -32.65 16.15 -2.89
CA ASN A 156 -33.92 16.27 -3.63
C ASN A 156 -35.15 15.81 -2.82
N SER A 157 -35.23 16.12 -1.53
CA SER A 157 -36.30 15.64 -0.63
C SER A 157 -36.39 14.11 -0.52
N ARG A 158 -35.37 13.36 -0.97
CA ARG A 158 -35.22 11.93 -0.79
C ARG A 158 -34.16 11.66 0.27
N GLU A 159 -34.49 10.78 1.20
CA GLU A 159 -33.50 10.24 2.13
C GLU A 159 -32.59 9.24 1.41
N VAL A 160 -31.29 9.47 1.52
CA VAL A 160 -30.24 8.58 1.06
C VAL A 160 -29.53 8.02 2.29
N PRO A 161 -29.49 6.69 2.48
CA PRO A 161 -28.80 6.08 3.62
C PRO A 161 -27.33 6.51 3.67
N SER A 162 -26.81 6.77 4.87
CA SER A 162 -25.43 7.22 5.03
C SER A 162 -24.41 6.16 4.60
N GLU A 163 -24.76 4.87 4.71
CA GLU A 163 -23.97 3.75 4.17
C GLU A 163 -23.81 3.83 2.64
N GLU A 164 -24.83 4.28 1.90
CA GLU A 164 -24.75 4.46 0.45
C GLU A 164 -23.76 5.59 0.09
N ILE A 165 -23.78 6.70 0.84
CA ILE A 165 -22.83 7.80 0.65
C ILE A 165 -21.40 7.35 1.00
N ALA A 166 -21.24 6.63 2.12
CA ALA A 166 -19.97 6.09 2.57
C ALA A 166 -19.36 5.09 1.57
N SER A 167 -20.17 4.19 1.02
CA SER A 167 -19.74 3.24 0.00
C SER A 167 -19.30 3.96 -1.27
N ARG A 168 -20.09 4.93 -1.78
CA ARG A 168 -19.73 5.74 -2.95
C ARG A 168 -18.42 6.50 -2.73
N LEU A 169 -18.26 7.16 -1.57
CA LEU A 169 -17.03 7.88 -1.24
C LEU A 169 -15.82 6.93 -1.21
N SER A 170 -15.98 5.76 -0.57
CA SER A 170 -14.92 4.74 -0.49
C SER A 170 -14.53 4.22 -1.87
N GLN A 171 -15.50 3.93 -2.73
CA GLN A 171 -15.27 3.51 -4.12
C GLN A 171 -14.51 4.57 -4.92
N HIS A 172 -14.91 5.84 -4.82
CA HIS A 172 -14.18 6.93 -5.48
C HIS A 172 -12.76 7.10 -4.91
N LEU A 173 -12.57 7.01 -3.60
CA LEU A 173 -11.23 7.05 -2.99
C LEU A 173 -10.33 5.90 -3.50
N ILE A 174 -10.86 4.67 -3.54
CA ILE A 174 -10.13 3.49 -4.05
C ILE A 174 -9.78 3.67 -5.53
N ALA A 175 -10.75 4.08 -6.36
CA ALA A 175 -10.54 4.32 -7.78
C ALA A 175 -9.45 5.37 -8.01
N GLN A 176 -9.46 6.46 -7.23
CA GLN A 176 -8.48 7.50 -7.40
C GLN A 176 -7.10 7.15 -6.87
N LEU A 177 -7.01 6.48 -5.71
CA LEU A 177 -5.73 6.00 -5.17
C LEU A 177 -5.09 4.97 -6.10
N THR A 178 -5.87 4.06 -6.68
CA THR A 178 -5.35 3.07 -7.64
C THR A 178 -4.90 3.74 -8.94
N GLN A 179 -5.69 4.68 -9.47
CA GLN A 179 -5.36 5.40 -10.70
C GLN A 179 -4.17 6.35 -10.55
N SER A 180 -3.91 6.84 -9.33
CA SER A 180 -2.69 7.59 -9.01
C SER A 180 -1.41 6.77 -9.22
N ARG A 181 -1.52 5.43 -9.11
CA ARG A 181 -0.41 4.46 -9.18
C ARG A 181 0.75 4.75 -8.20
N ARG A 182 0.51 5.51 -7.14
CA ARG A 182 1.50 5.76 -6.07
C ARG A 182 1.34 4.86 -4.86
N PHE A 183 0.15 4.29 -4.71
CA PHE A 183 -0.17 3.35 -3.66
C PHE A 183 -0.45 1.96 -4.24
N LEU A 184 -0.14 0.93 -3.45
CA LEU A 184 -0.75 -0.37 -3.60
C LEU A 184 -2.00 -0.35 -2.71
N VAL A 185 -3.18 -0.30 -3.32
CA VAL A 185 -4.44 -0.26 -2.56
C VAL A 185 -4.89 -1.69 -2.32
N LEU A 186 -5.10 -2.04 -1.05
CA LEU A 186 -5.60 -3.34 -0.65
C LEU A 186 -7.09 -3.24 -0.35
N ASP A 187 -7.83 -4.18 -0.90
CA ASP A 187 -9.26 -4.32 -0.69
C ASP A 187 -9.56 -4.83 0.72
N ARG A 188 -10.60 -4.26 1.34
CA ARG A 188 -11.14 -4.65 2.64
C ARG A 188 -12.66 -4.86 2.62
N GLU A 189 -13.33 -4.51 1.53
CA GLU A 189 -14.77 -4.58 1.38
C GLU A 189 -15.20 -5.99 0.94
N TYR A 190 -14.47 -6.60 -0.01
CA TYR A 190 -14.80 -7.91 -0.56
C TYR A 190 -14.11 -9.08 0.17
N LEU A 191 -14.00 -9.00 1.50
CA LEU A 191 -13.34 -10.04 2.31
C LEU A 191 -14.06 -11.40 2.20
N SER A 192 -15.39 -11.41 2.09
CA SER A 192 -16.18 -12.65 1.96
C SER A 192 -15.86 -13.40 0.67
N ALA A 193 -15.83 -12.71 -0.47
CA ALA A 193 -15.46 -13.28 -1.76
C ALA A 193 -14.01 -13.79 -1.73
N TYR A 194 -13.10 -13.04 -1.13
CA TYR A 194 -11.73 -13.49 -0.90
C TYR A 194 -11.65 -14.76 -0.04
N LEU A 195 -12.46 -14.86 1.02
CA LEU A 195 -12.50 -16.06 1.87
C LEU A 195 -13.09 -17.27 1.13
N GLN A 196 -14.06 -17.07 0.24
CA GLN A 196 -14.59 -18.14 -0.62
C GLN A 196 -13.51 -18.66 -1.58
N GLU A 197 -12.79 -17.77 -2.26
CA GLU A 197 -11.67 -18.14 -3.14
C GLU A 197 -10.55 -18.83 -2.34
N LYS A 198 -10.24 -18.33 -1.15
CA LYS A 198 -9.28 -18.96 -0.24
C LYS A 198 -9.71 -20.39 0.12
N ASN A 199 -10.99 -20.61 0.38
CA ASN A 199 -11.51 -21.94 0.70
C ASN A 199 -11.46 -22.88 -0.51
N LEU A 200 -11.65 -22.36 -1.73
CA LEU A 200 -11.45 -23.12 -2.97
C LEU A 200 -9.99 -23.56 -3.13
N ILE A 201 -9.02 -22.67 -2.88
CA ILE A 201 -7.59 -23.01 -2.93
C ILE A 201 -7.19 -24.03 -1.86
N LEU A 202 -7.93 -24.07 -0.73
CA LEU A 202 -7.71 -25.04 0.35
C LEU A 202 -8.44 -26.38 0.14
N SER A 203 -9.32 -26.50 -0.87
CA SER A 203 -10.04 -27.74 -1.12
C SER A 203 -9.17 -28.75 -1.87
N ASP A 204 -9.58 -30.02 -1.81
CA ASP A 204 -8.89 -31.13 -2.48
C ASP A 204 -8.87 -31.01 -4.03
N ASP A 205 -9.67 -30.09 -4.59
CA ASP A 205 -9.78 -29.85 -6.04
C ASP A 205 -8.73 -28.86 -6.57
N ALA A 206 -8.04 -28.12 -5.70
CA ALA A 206 -7.05 -27.13 -6.10
C ALA A 206 -5.71 -27.76 -6.46
N ALA A 207 -5.01 -27.21 -7.45
CA ALA A 207 -3.67 -27.68 -7.79
C ALA A 207 -2.67 -27.34 -6.66
N ASP A 208 -1.72 -28.25 -6.42
CA ASP A 208 -0.71 -28.14 -5.34
C ASP A 208 0.08 -26.81 -5.37
N ASP A 209 0.28 -26.24 -6.56
CA ASP A 209 1.01 -24.98 -6.76
C ASP A 209 0.17 -23.73 -6.47
N GLU A 210 -1.14 -23.86 -6.26
CA GLU A 210 -2.00 -22.73 -5.90
C GLU A 210 -1.89 -22.35 -4.42
N LEU A 211 -1.54 -23.30 -3.54
CA LEU A 211 -1.38 -23.08 -2.09
C LEU A 211 -0.38 -21.95 -1.77
N ILE A 212 0.62 -21.74 -2.65
CA ILE A 212 1.60 -20.66 -2.51
C ILE A 212 0.97 -19.26 -2.52
N LYS A 213 -0.19 -19.10 -3.18
CA LYS A 213 -0.94 -17.84 -3.22
C LYS A 213 -1.41 -17.44 -1.82
N LEU A 214 -1.70 -18.43 -0.95
CA LEU A 214 -2.18 -18.21 0.42
C LEU A 214 -1.10 -17.66 1.36
N GLY A 215 0.18 -17.92 1.06
CA GLY A 215 1.32 -17.36 1.79
C GLY A 215 1.63 -15.91 1.42
N ALA A 216 1.08 -15.41 0.31
CA ALA A 216 1.42 -14.12 -0.28
C ALA A 216 0.50 -12.95 0.14
N VAL A 217 -0.30 -13.13 1.20
CA VAL A 217 -1.23 -12.09 1.67
C VAL A 217 -0.46 -10.86 2.13
N LEU A 218 -0.81 -9.71 1.55
CA LEU A 218 -0.17 -8.45 1.88
C LEU A 218 -0.87 -7.76 3.06
N GLY A 219 -0.06 -7.28 4.01
CA GLY A 219 -0.48 -6.27 4.97
C GLY A 219 -0.45 -4.87 4.37
N VAL A 220 -1.09 -3.91 5.05
CA VAL A 220 -0.99 -2.48 4.70
C VAL A 220 -0.03 -1.77 5.63
N ASP A 221 0.65 -0.75 5.11
CA ASP A 221 1.49 0.16 5.90
C ASP A 221 0.65 1.32 6.46
N TYR A 222 -0.38 1.74 5.70
CA TYR A 222 -1.26 2.85 6.02
C TYR A 222 -2.74 2.47 5.98
N LEU A 223 -3.53 3.13 6.81
CA LEU A 223 -4.99 3.10 6.79
C LEU A 223 -5.50 4.50 6.49
N LEU A 224 -6.38 4.62 5.49
CA LEU A 224 -7.20 5.81 5.28
C LEU A 224 -8.55 5.56 5.96
N VAL A 225 -8.87 6.39 6.95
CA VAL A 225 -10.11 6.34 7.71
C VAL A 225 -10.75 7.72 7.72
N GLY A 226 -12.04 7.80 7.98
CA GLY A 226 -12.69 9.10 8.10
C GLY A 226 -14.17 9.02 8.45
N THR A 227 -14.74 10.21 8.58
CA THR A 227 -16.14 10.43 8.94
C THR A 227 -16.73 11.43 7.95
N ILE A 228 -17.94 11.15 7.48
CA ILE A 228 -18.80 12.09 6.76
C ILE A 228 -19.53 12.90 7.82
N ALA A 229 -19.06 14.13 8.04
CA ALA A 229 -19.64 15.03 9.03
C ALA A 229 -21.02 15.52 8.57
N GLU A 230 -21.12 15.93 7.31
CA GLU A 230 -22.34 16.46 6.71
C GLU A 230 -22.42 16.04 5.24
N ALA A 231 -23.63 15.76 4.76
CA ALA A 231 -23.91 15.61 3.33
C ALA A 231 -25.36 15.98 3.08
N GLY A 232 -25.66 16.59 1.94
CA GLY A 232 -27.04 16.88 1.57
C GLY A 232 -27.18 18.01 0.58
N GLU A 233 -28.43 18.35 0.33
CA GLU A 233 -28.81 19.47 -0.51
C GLU A 233 -29.40 20.61 0.31
N HIS A 234 -28.91 21.81 0.04
CA HIS A 234 -29.35 23.07 0.60
C HIS A 234 -29.90 23.97 -0.51
N SER A 235 -31.05 24.56 -0.27
CA SER A 235 -31.64 25.56 -1.18
C SER A 235 -31.56 26.92 -0.51
N ALA A 236 -30.87 27.88 -1.14
CA ALA A 236 -30.83 29.26 -0.69
C ALA A 236 -31.64 30.13 -1.67
N GLY A 237 -32.63 30.87 -1.17
CA GLY A 237 -33.36 31.85 -1.97
C GLY A 237 -32.53 33.13 -2.14
N SER A 238 -32.32 33.57 -3.37
CA SER A 238 -31.73 34.87 -3.70
C SER A 238 -32.78 35.76 -4.36
N LEU A 239 -32.97 36.97 -3.83
CA LEU A 239 -33.89 37.95 -4.41
C LEU A 239 -33.17 38.75 -5.50
N ILE A 240 -33.71 38.82 -6.72
CA ILE A 240 -33.20 39.70 -7.76
C ILE A 240 -33.64 41.14 -7.42
N PRO A 241 -32.73 42.06 -7.08
CA PRO A 241 -33.11 43.38 -6.56
C PRO A 241 -33.91 44.25 -7.56
N MET A 242 -33.74 43.99 -8.86
CA MET A 242 -34.35 44.78 -9.94
C MET A 242 -35.74 44.29 -10.35
N THR A 243 -36.04 42.99 -10.21
CA THR A 243 -37.32 42.39 -10.61
C THR A 243 -38.18 41.97 -9.42
N GLY A 244 -37.60 41.83 -8.22
CA GLY A 244 -38.26 41.30 -7.04
C GLY A 244 -38.51 39.78 -7.09
N GLU A 245 -38.03 39.09 -8.12
CA GLU A 245 -38.16 37.64 -8.25
C GLU A 245 -37.25 36.91 -7.26
N GLN A 246 -37.75 35.83 -6.67
CA GLN A 246 -36.93 34.90 -5.89
C GLN A 246 -36.37 33.81 -6.82
N VAL A 247 -35.06 33.69 -6.86
CA VAL A 247 -34.34 32.60 -7.51
C VAL A 247 -33.86 31.64 -6.43
N ALA A 248 -34.29 30.38 -6.49
CA ALA A 248 -33.75 29.34 -5.62
C ALA A 248 -32.41 28.84 -6.19
N GLU A 249 -31.32 29.09 -5.47
CA GLU A 249 -30.03 28.45 -5.73
C GLU A 249 -29.98 27.11 -4.99
N HIS A 250 -29.96 26.02 -5.75
CA HIS A 250 -29.81 24.67 -5.21
C HIS A 250 -28.33 24.27 -5.21
N ARG A 251 -27.78 24.05 -4.02
CA ARG A 251 -26.43 23.54 -3.80
C ARG A 251 -26.46 22.23 -3.06
N ALA A 252 -25.63 21.29 -3.48
CA ALA A 252 -25.37 20.10 -2.69
C ALA A 252 -23.98 20.20 -2.10
N SER A 253 -23.79 19.72 -0.87
CA SER A 253 -22.50 19.73 -0.19
C SER A 253 -22.22 18.44 0.55
N ILE A 254 -20.93 18.16 0.74
CA ILE A 254 -20.41 17.10 1.59
C ILE A 254 -19.19 17.61 2.37
N ALA A 255 -19.10 17.26 3.64
CA ALA A 255 -17.96 17.53 4.51
C ALA A 255 -17.39 16.19 5.00
N VAL A 256 -16.10 15.97 4.73
CA VAL A 256 -15.40 14.72 5.01
C VAL A 256 -14.17 15.00 5.86
N ASP A 257 -14.14 14.43 7.06
CA ASP A 257 -12.96 14.37 7.90
C ASP A 257 -12.19 13.08 7.60
N TYR A 258 -10.88 13.16 7.40
CA TYR A 258 -10.06 12.00 7.06
C TYR A 258 -8.73 11.99 7.80
N ARG A 259 -8.18 10.78 7.98
CA ARG A 259 -6.88 10.54 8.61
C ARG A 259 -6.13 9.42 7.89
N ILE A 260 -4.82 9.60 7.72
CA ILE A 260 -3.89 8.57 7.25
C ILE A 260 -3.08 8.10 8.45
N ILE A 261 -3.27 6.84 8.84
CA ILE A 261 -2.70 6.26 10.06
C ILE A 261 -1.67 5.20 9.67
N VAL A 262 -0.49 5.24 10.27
CA VAL A 262 0.50 4.15 10.15
C VAL A 262 -0.02 2.94 10.92
N MET A 263 -0.17 1.79 10.25
CA MET A 263 -0.77 0.60 10.85
C MET A 263 0.04 0.11 12.06
N ALA A 264 1.37 0.08 11.94
CA ALA A 264 2.26 -0.47 12.96
C ALA A 264 2.30 0.36 14.26
N THR A 265 2.30 1.69 14.15
CA THR A 265 2.49 2.61 15.30
C THR A 265 1.23 3.34 15.72
N ARG A 266 0.16 3.27 14.92
CA ARG A 266 -1.07 4.08 15.06
C ARG A 266 -0.86 5.59 14.99
N GLU A 267 0.30 6.03 14.51
CA GLU A 267 0.61 7.43 14.33
C GLU A 267 -0.22 8.02 13.17
N ILE A 268 -0.88 9.15 13.41
CA ILE A 268 -1.56 9.92 12.38
C ILE A 268 -0.50 10.68 11.59
N LYS A 269 -0.24 10.26 10.35
CA LYS A 269 0.71 10.95 9.46
C LYS A 269 0.09 12.14 8.73
N TRP A 270 -1.22 12.10 8.56
CA TRP A 270 -1.95 13.21 7.96
C TRP A 270 -3.40 13.19 8.43
N ALA A 271 -3.99 14.36 8.61
CA ALA A 271 -5.41 14.53 8.84
C ALA A 271 -5.88 15.81 8.17
N GLY A 272 -7.15 15.85 7.78
CA GLY A 272 -7.75 17.05 7.21
C GLY A 272 -9.26 16.93 7.11
N THR A 273 -9.86 18.04 6.71
CA THR A 273 -11.28 18.16 6.42
C THR A 273 -11.43 18.71 5.01
N GLU A 274 -12.21 18.03 4.18
CA GLU A 274 -12.62 18.54 2.87
C GLU A 274 -14.11 18.86 2.87
N THR A 275 -14.43 20.11 2.56
CA THR A 275 -15.80 20.52 2.25
C THR A 275 -15.91 20.77 0.75
N VAL A 276 -16.87 20.12 0.12
CA VAL A 276 -17.19 20.27 -1.29
C VAL A 276 -18.62 20.75 -1.41
N ALA A 277 -18.84 21.77 -2.24
CA ALA A 277 -20.17 22.22 -2.62
C ALA A 277 -20.26 22.32 -4.16
N LEU A 278 -21.35 21.81 -4.74
CA LEU A 278 -21.59 21.81 -6.18
C LEU A 278 -22.98 22.41 -6.47
N ASN A 279 -23.04 23.29 -7.47
CA ASN A 279 -24.30 23.84 -7.97
C ASN A 279 -25.05 22.78 -8.80
N LYS A 280 -26.39 22.82 -8.79
CA LYS A 280 -27.18 21.99 -9.69
C LYS A 280 -27.13 22.47 -11.15
N PRO A 281 -27.29 21.55 -12.13
CA PRO A 281 -27.68 20.14 -12.00
C PRO A 281 -26.55 19.15 -11.64
N ALA A 282 -25.31 19.61 -11.51
CA ALA A 282 -24.14 18.73 -11.31
C ALA A 282 -24.00 18.13 -9.89
N GLY A 283 -24.69 18.65 -8.87
CA GLY A 283 -24.53 18.32 -7.44
C GLY A 283 -25.26 17.08 -6.92
N GLY A 284 -25.23 15.95 -7.62
CA GLY A 284 -25.77 14.68 -7.06
C GLY A 284 -24.86 14.08 -5.96
N PRO A 285 -25.35 13.13 -5.15
CA PRO A 285 -24.53 12.49 -4.12
C PRO A 285 -23.26 11.84 -4.69
N ASP A 286 -23.35 11.19 -5.85
CA ASP A 286 -22.18 10.61 -6.54
C ASP A 286 -21.14 11.67 -6.94
N ALA A 287 -21.58 12.80 -7.50
CA ALA A 287 -20.70 13.86 -7.94
C ALA A 287 -19.95 14.51 -6.77
N LEU A 288 -20.64 14.69 -5.64
CA LEU A 288 -20.02 15.15 -4.40
C LEU A 288 -18.98 14.16 -3.87
N CYS A 289 -19.33 12.86 -3.78
CA CYS A 289 -18.38 11.84 -3.34
C CYS A 289 -17.15 11.77 -4.25
N ARG A 290 -17.33 11.90 -5.57
CA ARG A 290 -16.23 11.90 -6.54
C ARG A 290 -15.29 13.10 -6.34
N GLU A 291 -15.85 14.30 -6.18
CA GLU A 291 -15.08 15.53 -5.99
C GLU A 291 -14.39 15.54 -4.60
N ALA A 292 -15.09 15.12 -3.55
CA ALA A 292 -14.51 14.97 -2.21
C ALA A 292 -13.35 13.98 -2.20
N ALA A 293 -13.52 12.81 -2.82
CA ALA A 293 -12.43 11.85 -3.00
C ALA A 293 -11.24 12.47 -3.75
N SER A 294 -11.51 13.28 -4.79
CA SER A 294 -10.47 14.01 -5.55
C SER A 294 -9.62 14.88 -4.65
N ARG A 295 -10.26 15.72 -3.83
CA ARG A 295 -9.55 16.63 -2.94
C ARG A 295 -8.78 15.88 -1.86
N VAL A 296 -9.38 14.86 -1.25
CA VAL A 296 -8.72 14.02 -0.23
C VAL A 296 -7.46 13.35 -0.80
N VAL A 297 -7.57 12.69 -1.96
CA VAL A 297 -6.43 12.00 -2.59
C VAL A 297 -5.38 12.99 -3.06
N GLN A 298 -5.78 14.11 -3.66
CA GLN A 298 -4.84 15.15 -4.10
C GLN A 298 -4.03 15.72 -2.93
N LYS A 299 -4.67 16.06 -1.80
CA LYS A 299 -3.95 16.57 -0.62
C LYS A 299 -3.07 15.49 0.02
N ALA A 300 -3.56 14.25 0.11
CA ALA A 300 -2.76 13.12 0.58
C ALA A 300 -1.50 12.90 -0.30
N MET A 301 -1.66 12.98 -1.62
CA MET A 301 -0.57 12.83 -2.58
C MET A 301 0.41 14.00 -2.55
N ALA A 302 -0.06 15.25 -2.43
CA ALA A 302 0.83 16.41 -2.42
C ALA A 302 1.86 16.37 -1.28
N ASN A 303 1.49 15.77 -0.14
CA ASN A 303 2.37 15.64 1.03
C ASN A 303 3.22 14.36 0.99
N ILE A 304 2.70 13.25 0.47
CA ILE A 304 3.39 11.95 0.51
C ILE A 304 4.24 11.73 -0.76
N TYR A 305 3.79 12.22 -1.91
CA TYR A 305 4.36 12.03 -3.25
C TYR A 305 4.20 13.29 -4.10
N PRO A 306 5.02 14.34 -3.89
CA PRO A 306 4.92 15.57 -4.66
C PRO A 306 5.05 15.32 -6.17
N LEU A 307 4.38 16.17 -6.95
CA LEU A 307 4.56 16.21 -8.40
C LEU A 307 5.99 16.63 -8.69
N GLN A 308 6.65 15.97 -9.64
CA GLN A 308 8.02 16.29 -10.01
C GLN A 308 8.23 16.23 -11.51
N ILE A 309 9.11 17.09 -11.98
CA ILE A 309 9.68 17.03 -13.32
C ILE A 309 10.61 15.82 -13.40
N VAL A 310 10.44 14.99 -14.42
CA VAL A 310 11.24 13.78 -14.65
C VAL A 310 11.97 13.77 -16.00
N GLY A 311 11.76 14.81 -16.81
CA GLY A 311 12.46 14.94 -18.07
C GLY A 311 11.85 16.02 -18.95
N ARG A 312 12.37 16.08 -20.16
CA ARG A 312 11.87 16.89 -21.27
C ARG A 312 11.75 16.00 -22.50
N ASN A 313 10.84 16.30 -23.41
CA ASN A 313 10.81 15.65 -24.72
C ASN A 313 11.54 16.50 -25.77
N ALA A 314 11.64 15.96 -26.99
CA ALA A 314 12.27 16.63 -28.12
C ALA A 314 11.58 17.94 -28.53
N ALA A 315 10.31 18.14 -28.15
CA ALA A 315 9.55 19.34 -28.44
C ALA A 315 9.73 20.45 -27.36
N GLY A 316 10.52 20.19 -26.31
CA GLY A 316 10.73 21.14 -25.22
C GLY A 316 9.65 21.12 -24.13
N GLU A 317 8.69 20.18 -24.19
CA GLU A 317 7.70 20.01 -23.12
C GLU A 317 8.34 19.32 -21.92
N VAL A 318 7.98 19.80 -20.73
CA VAL A 318 8.36 19.22 -19.44
C VAL A 318 7.49 18.01 -19.13
N LEU A 319 8.11 16.91 -18.70
CA LEU A 319 7.40 15.69 -18.28
C LEU A 319 7.21 15.69 -16.77
N ILE A 320 5.96 15.56 -16.33
CA ILE A 320 5.60 15.43 -14.92
C ILE A 320 5.33 13.96 -14.60
N ASN A 321 5.83 13.50 -13.45
CA ASN A 321 5.78 12.11 -12.98
C ASN A 321 4.37 11.59 -12.60
N GLN A 322 3.31 12.30 -12.94
CA GLN A 322 1.92 11.92 -12.68
C GLN A 322 1.03 12.25 -13.87
N GLY A 323 -0.09 11.53 -13.98
CA GLY A 323 -1.08 11.69 -15.05
C GLY A 323 -2.36 10.92 -14.72
N GLY A 324 -3.09 10.47 -15.74
CA GLY A 324 -4.42 9.89 -15.54
C GLY A 324 -5.39 10.95 -15.03
N ILE A 325 -5.96 10.74 -13.83
CA ILE A 325 -6.88 11.70 -13.19
C ILE A 325 -6.18 12.67 -12.23
N THR A 326 -4.88 12.49 -11.99
CA THR A 326 -4.15 13.29 -11.00
C THR A 326 -3.82 14.69 -11.49
N LEU A 327 -3.90 14.93 -12.79
CA LEU A 327 -3.69 16.21 -13.46
C LEU A 327 -4.71 16.35 -14.58
N GLN A 328 -5.06 17.58 -14.93
CA GLN A 328 -5.93 17.90 -16.06
C GLN A 328 -5.22 18.81 -17.07
N ALA A 329 -5.58 18.70 -18.35
CA ALA A 329 -5.09 19.64 -19.35
C ALA A 329 -5.60 21.06 -19.05
N GLY A 330 -4.74 22.06 -19.21
CA GLY A 330 -4.96 23.45 -18.84
C GLY A 330 -4.53 23.80 -17.40
N GLU A 331 -4.25 22.82 -16.54
CA GLU A 331 -3.86 23.05 -15.16
C GLU A 331 -2.52 23.78 -15.05
N LEU A 332 -2.47 24.84 -14.24
CA LEU A 332 -1.26 25.63 -13.98
C LEU A 332 -0.57 25.15 -12.70
N LEU A 333 0.72 24.89 -12.78
CA LEU A 333 1.54 24.42 -11.67
C LEU A 333 2.74 25.36 -11.48
N ASP A 334 2.97 25.79 -10.25
CA ASP A 334 4.21 26.45 -9.86
C ASP A 334 5.33 25.41 -9.76
N VAL A 335 6.51 25.77 -10.25
CA VAL A 335 7.69 24.92 -10.26
C VAL A 335 8.73 25.46 -9.29
N PHE A 336 9.29 24.57 -8.49
CA PHE A 336 10.29 24.85 -7.46
C PHE A 336 11.55 24.02 -7.71
N ALA A 337 12.72 24.65 -7.62
CA ALA A 337 13.98 23.93 -7.50
C ALA A 337 14.06 23.30 -6.10
N ALA A 338 14.35 21.99 -6.05
CA ALA A 338 14.57 21.26 -4.81
C ALA A 338 16.05 21.35 -4.42
N GLY A 339 16.32 21.92 -3.25
CA GLY A 339 17.65 22.02 -2.65
C GLY A 339 17.93 20.90 -1.65
N GLU A 340 18.75 21.21 -0.65
CA GLU A 340 19.13 20.25 0.38
C GLU A 340 17.93 19.84 1.26
N LYS A 341 17.99 18.63 1.81
CA LYS A 341 17.00 18.17 2.79
C LYS A 341 17.16 18.99 4.07
N VAL A 342 16.06 19.60 4.48
CA VAL A 342 15.95 20.33 5.73
C VAL A 342 15.43 19.38 6.80
N PHE A 343 16.03 19.44 7.98
CA PHE A 343 15.61 18.68 9.15
C PHE A 343 15.26 19.62 10.28
N ASP A 344 14.22 19.28 11.03
CA ASP A 344 13.89 19.99 12.26
C ASP A 344 15.04 19.84 13.27
N PRO A 345 15.57 20.94 13.84
CA PRO A 345 16.70 20.86 14.77
C PRO A 345 16.40 20.06 16.04
N TYR A 346 15.13 20.02 16.47
CA TYR A 346 14.69 19.38 17.70
C TYR A 346 14.20 17.95 17.46
N THR A 347 13.26 17.74 16.53
CA THR A 347 12.67 16.41 16.27
C THR A 347 13.54 15.54 15.37
N LYS A 348 14.53 16.13 14.67
CA LYS A 348 15.33 15.47 13.61
C LYS A 348 14.49 14.90 12.47
N GLU A 349 13.21 15.28 12.39
CA GLU A 349 12.34 14.88 11.30
C GLU A 349 12.71 15.64 10.02
N SER A 350 12.57 14.95 8.89
CA SER A 350 12.75 15.58 7.57
C SER A 350 11.60 16.53 7.30
N LEU A 351 11.90 17.82 7.14
CA LEU A 351 10.93 18.85 6.73
C LEU A 351 10.75 18.91 5.20
N GLY A 352 11.49 18.11 4.45
CA GLY A 352 11.48 18.09 2.99
C GLY A 352 12.74 18.71 2.41
N ALA A 353 12.75 18.96 1.11
CA ALA A 353 13.83 19.73 0.48
C ALA A 353 13.55 21.23 0.62
N ALA A 354 14.59 22.05 0.69
CA ALA A 354 14.43 23.49 0.50
C ALA A 354 13.84 23.75 -0.89
N GLU A 355 12.86 24.64 -1.00
CA GLU A 355 12.15 24.94 -2.25
C GLU A 355 12.35 26.40 -2.64
N SER A 356 12.81 26.63 -3.87
CA SER A 356 12.91 27.98 -4.46
C SER A 356 12.06 28.05 -5.71
N ARG A 357 11.08 28.97 -5.79
CA ARG A 357 10.22 29.12 -6.97
C ARG A 357 11.07 29.53 -8.17
N ILE A 358 10.97 28.77 -9.26
CA ILE A 358 11.73 28.98 -10.50
C ILE A 358 10.85 29.26 -11.72
N GLY A 359 9.52 29.14 -11.60
CA GLY A 359 8.60 29.48 -12.68
C GLY A 359 7.25 28.77 -12.57
N SER A 360 6.54 28.66 -13.68
CA SER A 360 5.28 27.91 -13.77
C SER A 360 5.15 27.18 -15.11
N VAL A 361 4.44 26.06 -15.08
CA VAL A 361 4.14 25.24 -16.25
C VAL A 361 2.63 25.03 -16.39
N ARG A 362 2.15 24.91 -17.62
CA ARG A 362 0.76 24.55 -17.92
C ARG A 362 0.72 23.16 -18.51
N VAL A 363 -0.08 22.28 -17.92
CA VAL A 363 -0.29 20.93 -18.43
C VAL A 363 -1.01 21.01 -19.78
N VAL A 364 -0.39 20.50 -20.84
CA VAL A 364 -0.99 20.50 -22.19
C VAL A 364 -1.57 19.14 -22.55
N ARG A 365 -1.00 18.06 -22.02
CA ARG A 365 -1.46 16.71 -22.32
C ARG A 365 -1.24 15.78 -21.14
N VAL A 366 -2.28 15.02 -20.80
CA VAL A 366 -2.24 14.02 -19.74
C VAL A 366 -2.25 12.63 -20.36
N SER A 367 -1.23 11.83 -20.07
CA SER A 367 -1.21 10.39 -20.38
C SER A 367 -1.45 9.58 -19.11
N ALA A 368 -1.60 8.26 -19.22
CA ALA A 368 -1.95 7.43 -18.07
C ALA A 368 -0.90 7.46 -16.94
N LYS A 369 0.40 7.65 -17.25
CA LYS A 369 1.51 7.54 -16.27
C LYS A 369 2.31 8.84 -16.08
N LYS A 370 2.12 9.81 -16.97
CA LYS A 370 2.87 11.07 -17.01
C LYS A 370 2.04 12.13 -17.70
N SER A 371 2.37 13.39 -17.46
CA SER A 371 1.79 14.53 -18.14
C SER A 371 2.88 15.35 -18.81
N TYR A 372 2.50 16.07 -19.85
CA TYR A 372 3.34 16.98 -20.61
C TYR A 372 2.85 18.38 -20.32
N ALA A 373 3.79 19.26 -20.01
CA ALA A 373 3.49 20.65 -19.67
C ALA A 373 4.43 21.59 -20.43
N GLU A 374 3.90 22.72 -20.84
CA GLU A 374 4.66 23.80 -21.45
C GLU A 374 5.05 24.81 -20.37
N VAL A 375 6.24 25.40 -20.51
CA VAL A 375 6.68 26.46 -19.61
C VAL A 375 5.93 27.74 -19.93
N VAL A 376 5.32 28.35 -18.92
CA VAL A 376 4.58 29.61 -19.02
C VAL A 376 5.37 30.77 -18.44
N ASP A 377 6.12 30.52 -17.37
CA ASP A 377 6.95 31.48 -16.64
C ASP A 377 8.25 30.81 -16.20
N GLY A 378 9.36 31.54 -16.20
CA GLY A 378 10.68 31.06 -15.81
C GLY A 378 11.53 30.47 -16.96
N GLU A 379 12.77 30.11 -16.63
CA GLU A 379 13.72 29.55 -17.58
C GLU A 379 13.59 28.03 -17.67
N LEU A 380 13.37 27.51 -18.89
CA LEU A 380 13.25 26.07 -19.12
C LEU A 380 14.47 25.31 -18.57
N GLU A 381 15.69 25.86 -18.72
CA GLU A 381 16.91 25.19 -18.26
C GLU A 381 16.98 25.01 -16.74
N ALA A 382 16.44 25.96 -15.97
CA ALA A 382 16.36 25.85 -14.51
C ALA A 382 15.39 24.74 -14.04
N MET A 383 14.42 24.35 -14.87
CA MET A 383 13.43 23.31 -14.58
C MET A 383 14.00 21.92 -14.85
N ALA A 384 14.88 21.46 -13.96
CA ALA A 384 15.60 20.19 -14.08
C ALA A 384 14.81 18.99 -13.53
N ASN A 385 15.35 17.78 -13.76
CA ASN A 385 14.82 16.56 -13.16
C ASN A 385 14.84 16.66 -11.63
N GLY A 386 13.72 16.36 -10.99
CA GLY A 386 13.54 16.46 -9.55
C GLY A 386 12.93 17.77 -9.07
N SER A 387 12.81 18.80 -9.93
CA SER A 387 12.06 20.02 -9.60
C SER A 387 10.63 19.67 -9.20
N ILE A 388 10.17 20.27 -8.09
CA ILE A 388 8.88 19.99 -7.47
C ILE A 388 7.83 20.88 -8.13
N CYS A 389 6.69 20.30 -8.51
CA CYS A 389 5.54 21.04 -9.01
C CYS A 389 4.48 21.11 -7.90
N ARG A 390 3.90 22.28 -7.67
CA ARG A 390 2.77 22.47 -6.76
C ARG A 390 1.63 23.16 -7.50
N ARG A 391 0.40 22.78 -7.16
CA ARG A 391 -0.77 23.56 -7.60
C ARG A 391 -0.67 24.94 -6.98
N GLY A 392 -0.81 25.98 -7.81
CA GLY A 392 -0.88 27.34 -7.32
C GLY A 392 -1.98 27.43 -6.27
N VAL A 393 -1.67 28.00 -5.11
CA VAL A 393 -2.71 28.42 -4.16
C VAL A 393 -3.38 29.62 -4.83
N ASN A 394 -4.35 29.38 -5.69
CA ASN A 394 -5.34 30.41 -5.98
C ASN A 394 -5.95 30.74 -4.63
N GLY A 395 -5.56 31.87 -4.08
CA GLY A 395 -6.21 32.47 -2.94
C GLY A 395 -7.66 32.75 -3.32
N GLU A 396 -8.53 31.77 -3.14
CA GLU A 396 -9.76 32.07 -2.42
C GLU A 396 -9.28 32.56 -1.06
N ALA A 397 -9.06 33.88 -0.97
CA ALA A 397 -9.13 34.54 0.30
C ALA A 397 -10.44 34.08 0.91
N LEU A 398 -10.35 33.17 1.88
CA LEU A 398 -11.34 33.04 2.92
C LEU A 398 -11.69 34.48 3.27
N HIS A 399 -12.88 34.93 2.88
CA HIS A 399 -13.41 36.15 3.43
C HIS A 399 -13.42 35.89 4.92
N SER A 400 -12.41 36.41 5.62
CA SER A 400 -12.39 36.43 7.06
C SER A 400 -13.55 37.32 7.44
N GLN A 401 -14.73 36.74 7.62
CA GLN A 401 -15.75 37.39 8.43
C GLN A 401 -15.04 37.70 9.74
N GLY A 402 -14.92 38.99 10.05
CA GLY A 402 -14.05 39.52 11.08
C GLY A 402 -14.14 38.68 12.35
N GLY A 403 -13.15 37.82 12.56
CA GLY A 403 -12.99 37.11 13.81
C GLY A 403 -12.69 38.13 14.89
N LYS A 404 -13.29 37.98 16.07
CA LYS A 404 -12.92 38.77 17.25
C LYS A 404 -11.39 38.72 17.41
N PRO A 405 -10.72 39.85 17.68
CA PRO A 405 -9.27 39.84 17.83
C PRO A 405 -8.88 38.84 18.92
N SER A 406 -7.91 37.97 18.62
CA SER A 406 -7.41 37.01 19.60
C SER A 406 -6.79 37.76 20.78
N SER A 407 -7.16 37.38 22.00
CA SER A 407 -6.58 37.90 23.24
C SER A 407 -5.16 37.36 23.54
N ILE A 408 -4.54 36.70 22.57
CA ILE A 408 -3.22 36.06 22.67
C ILE A 408 -2.14 37.14 22.47
N ARG A 409 -1.23 37.27 23.44
CA ARG A 409 -0.04 38.12 23.32
C ARG A 409 1.16 37.24 22.98
N PHE A 410 2.05 37.72 22.11
CA PHE A 410 3.28 37.02 21.74
C PHE A 410 4.48 37.70 22.40
N SER A 411 5.52 36.94 22.75
CA SER A 411 6.82 37.47 23.16
C SER A 411 7.60 37.95 21.93
N GLU A 412 8.59 38.83 22.14
CA GLU A 412 9.52 39.27 21.07
C GLU A 412 10.33 38.11 20.47
N SER A 413 10.42 36.97 21.17
CA SER A 413 11.05 35.73 20.70
C SER A 413 10.11 34.76 19.98
N GLY A 414 8.85 35.15 19.74
CA GLY A 414 7.88 34.35 18.98
C GLY A 414 7.13 33.28 19.77
N GLY A 415 7.19 33.31 21.11
CA GLY A 415 6.40 32.44 21.99
C GLY A 415 5.02 33.04 22.32
N VAL A 416 4.04 32.20 22.66
CA VAL A 416 2.74 32.64 23.19
C VAL A 416 2.86 32.91 24.69
N LEU A 417 2.50 34.12 25.13
CA LEU A 417 2.45 34.48 26.55
C LEU A 417 1.18 33.90 27.17
N LEU A 418 1.33 32.95 28.08
CA LEU A 418 0.20 32.33 28.79
C LEU A 418 -0.18 33.19 30.01
N PRO A 419 -1.43 33.09 30.52
CA PRO A 419 -1.95 33.96 31.59
C PRO A 419 -1.19 33.91 32.92
N PHE A 420 -0.30 32.93 33.09
CA PHE A 420 0.51 32.69 34.29
C PHE A 420 2.00 32.99 34.09
N ASP A 421 2.42 33.39 32.87
CA ASP A 421 3.76 33.91 32.61
C ASP A 421 3.78 35.39 33.04
N ARG A 422 3.91 35.65 34.34
CA ARG A 422 4.13 36.99 34.90
C ARG A 422 5.56 37.17 35.36
#